data_AF-A0A522NPX3-F1
#
_entry.id   AF-A0A522NPX3-F1
#
_cell.length_a   1.000
_cell.length_b   1.000
_cell.length_c   1.000
_cell.angle_alpha   90.00
_cell.angle_beta   90.00
_cell.angle_gamma   90.00
#
_symmetry.space_group_name_H-M   'P 1'
#
loop_
_entity.id
_entity.type
_entity.pdbx_description
1 polymer ?
#
loop_
_entity_poly.entity_id
_entity_poly.type
_entity_poly.pdbx_seq_one_letter_code
_entity_poly.pdbx_strand_id
1 'polypeptide(L)'
;MMRRGFGPEDEYGVPTEIFGVHDPDFFPLLGRVIALSSVNERNMRELARKLVIPERCNIATTRTSEVLKEAKKGLGAISNEADRKLVSEYLNNVESCLSKRDAYAHSLWPAISLQHGTRVVGWRIKPGTSDLHLGDDFAELRQDVLRFSELVMRWNLKIHLVTDQLRWLQPIGETS
;
A
#
# COMPACT_ATOMS: atom_id res chain seq x y z
N MET A 1 1.99 -18.23 41.81
CA MET A 1 1.45 -18.48 40.46
C MET A 1 2.51 -18.05 39.46
N MET A 2 3.35 -18.97 38.97
CA MET A 2 4.43 -18.64 38.04
C MET A 2 3.83 -18.37 36.66
N ARG A 3 3.97 -17.15 36.13
CA ARG A 3 3.69 -16.88 34.72
C ARG A 3 4.67 -17.73 33.92
N ARG A 4 4.17 -18.63 33.07
CA ARG A 4 5.00 -19.28 32.05
C ARG A 4 5.51 -18.14 31.15
N GLY A 5 6.78 -17.77 31.30
CA GLY A 5 7.38 -16.68 30.54
C GLY A 5 7.37 -17.00 29.05
N PHE A 6 6.90 -16.07 28.23
CA PHE A 6 6.72 -16.25 26.78
C PHE A 6 8.05 -16.19 25.97
N GLY A 7 9.19 -16.48 26.60
CA GLY A 7 10.51 -16.31 25.98
C GLY A 7 11.00 -14.85 26.03
N PRO A 8 12.10 -14.52 25.34
CA PRO A 8 12.57 -13.14 25.22
C PRO A 8 11.54 -12.26 24.50
N GLU A 9 11.41 -11.03 24.97
CA GLU A 9 10.51 -10.01 24.42
C GLU A 9 11.34 -8.92 23.72
N ASP A 10 10.75 -8.29 22.71
CA ASP A 10 11.32 -7.10 22.07
C ASP A 10 11.16 -5.84 22.95
N GLU A 11 11.59 -4.69 22.44
CA GLU A 11 11.48 -3.40 23.15
C GLU A 11 10.03 -2.96 23.44
N TYR A 12 9.05 -3.61 22.80
CA TYR A 12 7.61 -3.37 22.96
C TYR A 12 6.92 -4.42 23.85
N GLY A 13 7.67 -5.38 24.42
CA GLY A 13 7.12 -6.46 25.23
C GLY A 13 6.46 -7.58 24.43
N VAL A 14 6.74 -7.68 23.12
CA VAL A 14 6.21 -8.74 22.25
C VAL A 14 7.20 -9.91 22.21
N PRO A 15 6.75 -11.16 22.41
CA PRO A 15 7.64 -12.32 22.29
C PRO A 15 8.32 -12.38 20.93
N THR A 16 9.65 -12.42 20.90
CA THR A 16 10.44 -12.31 19.65
C THR A 16 10.24 -13.49 18.69
N GLU A 17 9.74 -14.61 19.22
CA GLU A 17 9.51 -15.85 18.47
C GLU A 17 8.03 -16.12 18.17
N ILE A 18 7.12 -15.15 18.42
CA ILE A 18 5.67 -15.34 18.21
C ILE A 18 5.32 -15.74 16.77
N PHE A 19 6.14 -15.32 15.81
CA PHE A 19 6.02 -15.66 14.39
C PHE A 19 7.04 -16.69 13.93
N GLY A 20 7.82 -17.28 14.85
CA GLY A 20 9.03 -18.02 14.57
C GLY A 20 10.22 -17.13 14.24
N VAL A 21 11.41 -17.72 14.20
CA VAL A 21 12.68 -17.14 13.73
C VAL A 21 12.56 -16.83 12.25
N HIS A 22 12.74 -15.56 11.93
CA HIS A 22 12.66 -14.97 10.59
C HIS A 22 13.87 -14.06 10.35
N ASP A 23 14.09 -13.67 9.11
CA ASP A 23 15.12 -12.70 8.77
C ASP A 23 14.78 -11.31 9.34
N PRO A 24 15.73 -10.62 9.99
CA PRO A 24 15.49 -9.35 10.66
C PRO A 24 14.99 -8.23 9.73
N ASP A 25 15.25 -8.30 8.42
CA ASP A 25 14.81 -7.28 7.47
C ASP A 25 13.34 -7.46 7.02
N PHE A 26 12.70 -8.60 7.32
CA PHE A 26 11.37 -8.92 6.78
C PHE A 26 10.29 -7.91 7.18
N PHE A 27 10.03 -7.78 8.49
CA PHE A 27 9.00 -6.88 9.00
C PHE A 27 9.32 -5.40 8.75
N PRO A 28 10.58 -4.95 8.83
CA PRO A 28 10.95 -3.61 8.37
C PRO A 28 10.61 -3.35 6.89
N LEU A 29 10.89 -4.29 5.98
CA LEU A 29 10.54 -4.15 4.57
C LEU A 29 9.03 -4.15 4.34
N LEU A 30 8.32 -5.10 4.95
CA LEU A 30 6.86 -5.17 4.89
C LEU A 30 6.23 -3.88 5.42
N GLY A 31 6.69 -3.39 6.58
CA GLY A 31 6.23 -2.14 7.17
C GLY A 31 6.42 -0.95 6.22
N ARG A 32 7.55 -0.86 5.52
CA ARG A 32 7.79 0.16 4.49
C ARG A 32 6.83 0.04 3.31
N VAL A 33 6.58 -1.17 2.83
CA VAL A 33 5.61 -1.43 1.76
C VAL A 33 4.22 -0.94 2.17
N ILE A 34 3.74 -1.30 3.37
CA ILE A 34 2.45 -0.85 3.89
C ILE A 34 2.40 0.67 4.03
N ALA A 35 3.41 1.28 4.64
CA ALA A 35 3.47 2.73 4.87
C ALA A 35 3.47 3.53 3.56
N LEU A 36 4.32 3.16 2.60
CA LEU A 36 4.42 3.83 1.30
C LEU A 36 3.11 3.68 0.50
N SER A 37 2.47 2.51 0.58
CA SER A 37 1.17 2.27 -0.05
C SER A 37 0.09 3.17 0.52
N SER A 38 0.06 3.36 1.85
CA SER A 38 -0.88 4.28 2.49
C SER A 38 -0.65 5.75 2.11
N VAL A 39 0.60 6.16 1.91
CA VAL A 39 0.91 7.51 1.38
C VAL A 39 0.40 7.64 -0.06
N ASN A 40 0.67 6.67 -0.92
CA ASN A 40 0.18 6.67 -2.31
C ASN A 40 -1.36 6.64 -2.38
N GLU A 41 -2.02 5.90 -1.50
CA GLU A 41 -3.49 5.91 -1.38
C GLU A 41 -4.01 7.30 -1.02
N ARG A 42 -3.42 7.94 0.00
CA ARG A 42 -3.81 9.29 0.41
C ARG A 42 -3.64 10.27 -0.75
N ASN A 43 -2.49 10.27 -1.40
CA ASN A 43 -2.20 11.14 -2.54
C ASN A 43 -3.21 10.92 -3.69
N MET A 44 -3.53 9.67 -4.01
CA MET A 44 -4.56 9.34 -5.00
C MET A 44 -5.93 9.89 -4.61
N ARG A 45 -6.32 9.80 -3.33
CA ARG A 45 -7.58 10.38 -2.83
C ARG A 45 -7.58 11.91 -2.92
N GLU A 46 -6.45 12.57 -2.63
CA GLU A 46 -6.30 14.02 -2.78
C GLU A 46 -6.48 14.44 -4.25
N LEU A 47 -5.86 13.73 -5.18
CA LEU A 47 -6.07 13.93 -6.63
C LEU A 47 -7.53 13.67 -7.04
N ALA A 48 -8.14 12.59 -6.55
CA ALA A 48 -9.53 12.26 -6.86
C ALA A 48 -10.49 13.39 -6.46
N ARG A 49 -10.23 14.09 -5.34
CA ARG A 49 -11.06 15.24 -4.89
C ARG A 49 -11.06 16.41 -5.87
N LYS A 50 -10.03 16.51 -6.72
CA LYS A 50 -9.92 17.53 -7.75
C LYS A 50 -10.52 17.09 -9.09
N LEU A 51 -10.51 15.79 -9.36
CA LEU A 51 -11.00 15.21 -10.62
C LEU A 51 -12.48 14.84 -10.57
N VAL A 52 -13.02 14.56 -9.38
CA VAL A 52 -14.37 14.02 -9.18
C VAL A 52 -15.25 15.05 -8.49
N ILE A 53 -16.44 15.23 -9.04
CA ILE A 53 -17.50 16.07 -8.47
C ILE A 53 -17.98 15.45 -7.13
N PRO A 54 -17.99 16.19 -6.00
CA PRO A 54 -18.24 15.63 -4.66
C PRO A 54 -19.53 14.81 -4.51
N GLU A 55 -20.60 15.17 -5.22
CA GLU A 55 -21.88 14.47 -5.19
C GLU A 55 -21.80 13.03 -5.73
N ARG A 56 -20.76 12.70 -6.49
CA ARG A 56 -20.55 11.36 -7.08
C ARG A 56 -19.74 10.42 -6.21
N CYS A 57 -18.95 10.95 -5.28
CA CYS A 57 -18.01 10.15 -4.49
C CYS A 57 -17.64 10.84 -3.18
N ASN A 58 -18.06 10.28 -2.04
CA ASN A 58 -17.51 10.67 -0.75
C ASN A 58 -16.14 10.01 -0.57
N ILE A 59 -15.10 10.65 -1.08
CA ILE A 59 -13.73 10.12 -1.14
C ILE A 59 -13.16 9.77 0.25
N ALA A 60 -13.75 10.24 1.36
CA ALA A 60 -13.31 9.84 2.69
C ALA A 60 -13.79 8.43 3.09
N THR A 61 -15.00 8.04 2.68
CA THR A 61 -15.66 6.80 3.11
C THR A 61 -15.78 5.75 2.00
N THR A 62 -15.65 6.17 0.74
CA THR A 62 -15.69 5.29 -0.44
C THR A 62 -14.47 4.36 -0.47
N ARG A 63 -14.70 3.12 -0.93
CA ARG A 63 -13.66 2.09 -1.09
C ARG A 63 -12.58 2.59 -2.05
N THR A 64 -11.33 2.26 -1.78
CA THR A 64 -10.18 2.77 -2.55
C THR A 64 -10.27 2.45 -4.04
N SER A 65 -10.73 1.24 -4.40
CA SER A 65 -10.93 0.83 -5.79
C SER A 65 -12.01 1.65 -6.51
N GLU A 66 -13.07 2.02 -5.81
CA GLU A 66 -14.14 2.88 -6.35
C GLU A 66 -13.64 4.31 -6.55
N VAL A 67 -12.90 4.87 -5.58
CA VAL A 67 -12.27 6.20 -5.73
C VAL A 67 -11.32 6.22 -6.94
N LEU A 68 -10.49 5.19 -7.09
CA LEU A 68 -9.53 5.08 -8.18
C LEU A 68 -10.24 4.98 -9.56
N LYS A 69 -11.34 4.22 -9.63
CA LYS A 69 -12.19 4.15 -10.83
C LYS A 69 -12.78 5.51 -11.19
N GLU A 70 -13.29 6.25 -10.21
CA GLU A 70 -13.86 7.58 -10.47
C GLU A 70 -12.77 8.60 -10.84
N ALA A 71 -11.61 8.59 -10.18
CA ALA A 71 -10.47 9.42 -10.55
C ALA A 71 -10.05 9.21 -12.02
N LYS A 72 -9.98 7.94 -12.47
CA LYS A 72 -9.68 7.61 -13.87
C LYS A 72 -10.72 8.15 -14.85
N LYS A 73 -12.01 8.11 -14.51
CA LYS A 73 -13.08 8.73 -15.33
C LYS A 73 -12.94 10.25 -15.37
N GLY A 74 -12.50 10.86 -14.26
CA GLY A 74 -12.31 12.31 -14.13
C GLY A 74 -11.11 12.88 -14.90
N LEU A 75 -10.25 12.04 -15.50
CA LEU A 75 -9.06 12.48 -16.25
C LEU A 75 -9.38 13.45 -17.41
N GLY A 76 -10.62 13.43 -17.93
CA GLY A 76 -11.08 14.40 -18.93
C GLY A 76 -11.06 15.86 -18.46
N ALA A 77 -11.02 16.11 -17.15
CA ALA A 77 -10.90 17.46 -16.58
C ALA A 77 -9.50 18.08 -16.81
N ILE A 78 -8.47 17.26 -17.07
CA ILE A 78 -7.13 17.74 -17.39
C ILE A 78 -7.06 18.06 -18.87
N SER A 79 -6.89 19.32 -19.24
CA SER A 79 -6.89 19.77 -20.65
C SER A 79 -5.59 19.43 -21.38
N ASN A 80 -4.45 19.50 -20.70
CA ASN A 80 -3.15 19.17 -21.27
C ASN A 80 -2.99 17.65 -21.40
N GLU A 81 -2.74 17.16 -22.62
CA GLU A 81 -2.67 15.73 -22.91
C GLU A 81 -1.44 15.05 -22.26
N ALA A 82 -0.31 15.75 -22.18
CA ALA A 82 0.89 15.21 -21.52
C ALA A 82 0.65 15.05 -20.01
N ASP A 83 0.03 16.04 -19.37
CA ASP A 83 -0.32 15.98 -17.96
C ASP A 83 -1.38 14.89 -17.70
N ARG A 84 -2.39 14.78 -18.57
CA ARG A 84 -3.40 13.73 -18.48
C ARG A 84 -2.77 12.34 -18.56
N LYS A 85 -1.87 12.12 -19.52
CA LYS A 85 -1.15 10.85 -19.66
C LYS A 85 -0.31 10.55 -18.41
N LEU A 86 0.42 11.55 -17.92
CA LEU A 86 1.24 11.43 -16.71
C LEU A 86 0.40 11.04 -15.48
N VAL A 87 -0.76 11.67 -15.28
CA VAL A 87 -1.68 11.37 -14.18
C VAL A 87 -2.32 9.99 -14.35
N SER A 88 -2.70 9.62 -15.58
CA SER A 88 -3.23 8.29 -15.91
C SER A 88 -2.23 7.18 -15.56
N GLU A 89 -0.97 7.33 -15.98
CA GLU A 89 0.11 6.40 -15.64
C GLU A 89 0.34 6.31 -14.13
N TYR A 90 0.31 7.45 -13.43
CA TYR A 90 0.39 7.47 -11.97
C TYR A 90 -0.74 6.68 -11.33
N LEU A 91 -2.01 6.90 -11.72
CA LEU A 91 -3.17 6.20 -11.17
C LEU A 91 -3.10 4.68 -11.43
N ASN A 92 -2.62 4.25 -12.60
CA ASN A 92 -2.42 2.82 -12.91
C ASN A 92 -1.35 2.20 -12.00
N ASN A 93 -0.25 2.92 -11.75
CA ASN A 93 0.81 2.41 -10.88
C ASN A 93 0.37 2.39 -9.40
N VAL A 94 -0.43 3.37 -8.95
CA VAL A 94 -1.02 3.34 -7.61
C VAL A 94 -1.96 2.14 -7.46
N GLU A 95 -2.80 1.83 -8.47
CA GLU A 95 -3.66 0.64 -8.43
C GLU A 95 -2.85 -0.65 -8.23
N SER A 96 -1.76 -0.80 -8.99
CA SER A 96 -0.86 -1.95 -8.83
C SER A 96 -0.21 -2.00 -7.44
N CYS A 97 0.23 -0.85 -6.93
CA CYS A 97 0.80 -0.72 -5.57
C CYS A 97 -0.19 -1.15 -4.49
N LEU A 98 -1.45 -0.69 -4.55
CA LEU A 98 -2.48 -1.06 -3.59
C LEU A 98 -2.87 -2.54 -3.68
N SER A 99 -2.94 -3.08 -4.90
CA SER A 99 -3.19 -4.52 -5.09
C SER A 99 -2.09 -5.37 -4.45
N LYS A 100 -0.82 -4.96 -4.57
CA LYS A 100 0.33 -5.62 -3.92
C LYS A 100 0.28 -5.49 -2.40
N ARG A 101 -0.03 -4.30 -1.87
CA ARG A 101 -0.25 -4.10 -0.43
C ARG A 101 -1.29 -5.07 0.12
N ASP A 102 -2.44 -5.18 -0.54
CA ASP A 102 -3.53 -6.06 -0.10
C ASP A 102 -3.11 -7.53 -0.20
N ALA A 103 -2.38 -7.91 -1.26
CA ALA A 103 -1.80 -9.24 -1.38
C ALA A 103 -0.87 -9.55 -0.19
N TYR A 104 0.02 -8.63 0.18
CA TYR A 104 0.92 -8.81 1.31
C TYR A 104 0.19 -8.88 2.65
N ALA A 105 -0.73 -7.95 2.91
CA ALA A 105 -1.49 -7.88 4.16
C ALA A 105 -2.37 -9.12 4.39
N HIS A 106 -2.91 -9.71 3.31
CA HIS A 106 -3.78 -10.88 3.41
C HIS A 106 -3.08 -12.22 3.24
N SER A 107 -1.91 -12.24 2.60
CA SER A 107 -1.26 -13.50 2.26
C SER A 107 -0.07 -13.83 3.15
N LEU A 108 0.74 -12.85 3.59
CA LEU A 108 1.99 -13.12 4.31
C LEU A 108 1.77 -13.61 5.75
N TRP A 109 1.42 -14.89 5.89
CA TRP A 109 1.37 -15.61 7.16
C TRP A 109 2.60 -16.51 7.28
N PRO A 110 3.31 -16.50 8.42
CA PRO A 110 4.47 -17.36 8.61
C PRO A 110 4.01 -18.82 8.67
N ALA A 111 4.61 -19.66 7.82
CA ALA A 111 4.54 -21.11 7.98
C ALA A 111 5.68 -21.54 8.89
N ILE A 112 5.36 -22.11 10.05
CA ILE A 112 6.35 -22.61 11.01
C ILE A 112 6.59 -24.10 10.75
N SER A 113 7.85 -24.54 10.76
CA SER A 113 8.19 -25.95 10.61
C SER A 113 7.64 -26.79 11.77
N LEU A 114 6.95 -27.89 11.45
CA LEU A 114 6.54 -28.87 12.46
C LEU A 114 7.72 -29.65 13.05
N GLN A 115 8.83 -29.77 12.30
CA GLN A 115 10.06 -30.43 12.75
C GLN A 115 10.95 -29.50 13.58
N HIS A 116 10.89 -28.19 13.30
CA HIS A 116 11.59 -27.15 14.02
C HIS A 116 10.59 -26.04 14.38
N GLY A 117 9.84 -26.24 15.46
CA GLY A 117 8.69 -25.40 15.87
C GLY A 117 8.95 -23.91 16.09
N THR A 118 10.18 -23.45 15.89
CA THR A 118 10.60 -22.05 15.94
C THR A 118 11.11 -21.53 14.62
N ARG A 119 11.17 -22.30 13.52
CA ARG A 119 11.70 -21.82 12.23
C ARG A 119 10.59 -21.53 11.24
N VAL A 120 10.62 -20.35 10.63
CA VAL A 120 9.78 -20.03 9.47
C VAL A 120 10.33 -20.74 8.24
N VAL A 121 9.47 -21.49 7.55
CA VAL A 121 9.80 -22.21 6.30
C VAL A 121 9.22 -21.56 5.06
N GLY A 122 8.35 -20.55 5.21
CA GLY A 122 7.81 -19.76 4.11
C GLY A 122 6.75 -18.76 4.57
N TRP A 123 6.37 -17.82 3.70
CA TRP A 123 5.37 -16.77 3.95
C TRP A 123 4.16 -16.91 3.04
N ARG A 124 3.20 -17.79 3.38
CA ARG A 124 2.18 -18.33 2.46
C ARG A 124 1.64 -17.34 1.41
N ILE A 125 1.36 -17.82 0.21
CA ILE A 125 0.52 -17.10 -0.76
C ILE A 125 -0.66 -18.03 -1.08
N LYS A 126 -1.72 -17.95 -0.25
CA LYS A 126 -2.94 -18.82 -0.27
C LYS A 126 -2.79 -20.23 0.35
N PRO A 127 -3.91 -20.85 0.77
CA PRO A 127 -3.95 -22.26 1.14
C PRO A 127 -3.56 -23.14 -0.06
N GLY A 128 -2.57 -24.02 0.09
CA GLY A 128 -2.17 -25.00 -0.93
C GLY A 128 -0.92 -24.67 -1.75
N THR A 129 -0.25 -23.54 -1.48
CA THR A 129 1.11 -23.28 -1.99
C THR A 129 2.12 -23.72 -0.93
N SER A 130 3.01 -24.63 -1.33
CA SER A 130 3.83 -25.42 -0.39
C SER A 130 5.19 -24.81 -0.10
N ASP A 131 5.76 -24.04 -1.02
CA ASP A 131 7.16 -23.63 -0.91
C ASP A 131 7.33 -22.18 -1.35
N LEU A 132 7.98 -21.40 -0.50
CA LEU A 132 8.46 -20.06 -0.82
C LEU A 132 9.96 -20.03 -0.59
N HIS A 133 10.67 -19.57 -1.60
CA HIS A 133 12.10 -19.36 -1.51
C HIS A 133 12.33 -17.99 -0.87
N LEU A 134 12.66 -17.99 0.42
CA LEU A 134 12.93 -16.78 1.21
C LEU A 134 13.89 -15.78 0.52
N GLY A 135 14.77 -16.21 -0.39
CA GLY A 135 15.63 -15.29 -1.15
C GLY A 135 14.88 -14.42 -2.17
N ASP A 136 13.99 -15.02 -2.96
CA ASP A 136 13.34 -14.35 -4.09
C ASP A 136 12.25 -13.38 -3.62
N ASP A 137 11.52 -13.74 -2.56
CA ASP A 137 10.46 -12.90 -1.99
C ASP A 137 11.01 -11.62 -1.33
N PHE A 138 12.20 -11.69 -0.71
CA PHE A 138 12.86 -10.50 -0.15
C PHE A 138 13.37 -9.57 -1.25
N ALA A 139 13.83 -10.12 -2.36
CA ALA A 139 14.18 -9.32 -3.53
C ALA A 139 12.94 -8.58 -4.06
N GLU A 140 11.79 -9.25 -4.13
CA GLU A 140 10.54 -8.61 -4.54
C GLU A 140 10.10 -7.51 -3.55
N LEU A 141 10.09 -7.78 -2.24
CA LEU A 141 9.75 -6.77 -1.22
C LEU A 141 10.66 -5.54 -1.31
N ARG A 142 11.98 -5.75 -1.48
CA ARG A 142 12.93 -4.63 -1.68
C ARG A 142 12.61 -3.84 -2.95
N GLN A 143 12.33 -4.52 -4.06
CA GLN A 143 11.93 -3.86 -5.30
C GLN A 143 10.61 -3.10 -5.15
N ASP A 144 9.66 -3.62 -4.38
CA ASP A 144 8.39 -2.94 -4.09
C ASP A 144 8.58 -1.70 -3.24
N VAL A 145 9.44 -1.75 -2.22
CA VAL A 145 9.81 -0.54 -1.45
C VAL A 145 10.36 0.55 -2.38
N LEU A 146 11.25 0.19 -3.31
CA LEU A 146 11.81 1.15 -4.27
C LEU A 146 10.73 1.70 -5.20
N ARG A 147 9.96 0.83 -5.85
CA ARG A 147 8.86 1.22 -6.75
C ARG A 147 7.83 2.12 -6.06
N PHE A 148 7.46 1.82 -4.82
CA PHE A 148 6.45 2.59 -4.11
C PHE A 148 7.00 3.93 -3.65
N SER A 149 8.28 3.98 -3.29
CA SER A 149 9.00 5.23 -3.00
C SER A 149 9.07 6.13 -4.24
N GLU A 150 9.35 5.56 -5.41
CA GLU A 150 9.35 6.30 -6.68
C GLU A 150 7.99 6.90 -7.01
N LEU A 151 6.88 6.23 -6.66
CA LEU A 151 5.53 6.79 -6.83
C LEU A 151 5.29 7.99 -5.91
N VAL A 152 5.71 7.89 -4.65
CA VAL A 152 5.65 9.03 -3.71
C VAL A 152 6.51 10.19 -4.22
N MET A 153 7.71 9.91 -4.72
CA MET A 153 8.57 10.95 -5.31
C MET A 153 7.96 11.56 -6.58
N ARG A 154 7.33 10.75 -7.44
CA ARG A 154 6.62 11.25 -8.62
C ARG A 154 5.47 12.18 -8.25
N TRP A 155 4.75 11.87 -7.16
CA TRP A 155 3.77 12.78 -6.61
C TRP A 155 4.38 14.12 -6.22
N ASN A 156 5.41 14.08 -5.36
CA ASN A 156 6.08 15.25 -4.82
C ASN A 156 6.79 16.10 -5.88
N LEU A 157 7.17 15.53 -7.02
CA LEU A 157 7.92 16.26 -8.06
C LEU A 157 7.06 16.69 -9.25
N LYS A 158 5.96 15.98 -9.54
CA LYS A 158 5.22 16.17 -10.80
C LYS A 158 3.71 16.16 -10.65
N ILE A 159 3.13 15.18 -9.96
CA ILE A 159 1.66 15.02 -9.96
C ILE A 159 0.95 16.12 -9.17
N HIS A 160 1.50 16.52 -8.01
CA HIS A 160 0.87 17.58 -7.22
C HIS A 160 0.81 18.91 -7.99
N LEU A 161 1.83 19.21 -8.82
CA LEU A 161 1.87 20.41 -9.67
C LEU A 161 0.71 20.46 -10.67
N VAL A 162 0.38 19.31 -11.29
CA VAL A 162 -0.79 19.19 -12.16
C VAL A 162 -2.08 19.32 -11.34
N THR A 163 -2.10 18.70 -10.17
CA THR A 163 -3.26 18.69 -9.25
C THR A 163 -3.61 20.09 -8.74
N ASP A 164 -2.61 20.92 -8.49
CA ASP A 164 -2.77 22.29 -7.99
C ASP A 164 -3.36 23.24 -9.05
N GLN A 165 -3.15 22.93 -10.33
CA GLN A 165 -3.77 23.65 -11.44
C GLN A 165 -5.26 23.32 -11.60
N LEU A 166 -5.71 22.20 -11.03
CA LEU A 166 -7.12 21.81 -11.04
C LEU A 166 -7.90 22.62 -10.00
N ARG A 167 -8.99 23.25 -10.47
CA ARG A 167 -9.94 23.91 -9.58
C ARG A 167 -10.52 22.90 -8.60
N TRP A 168 -10.61 23.30 -7.33
CA TRP A 168 -11.36 22.53 -6.35
C TRP A 168 -12.82 22.46 -6.81
N LEU A 169 -13.30 21.25 -7.03
CA LEU A 169 -14.74 21.01 -7.20
C LEU A 169 -15.33 21.05 -5.80
N GLN A 170 -15.91 22.19 -5.42
CA GLN A 170 -16.67 22.27 -4.17
C GLN A 170 -18.03 21.58 -4.35
N PRO A 171 -18.58 20.96 -3.28
CA PRO A 171 -19.95 20.48 -3.31
C PRO A 171 -20.86 21.66 -3.63
N ILE A 172 -21.81 21.45 -4.54
CA ILE A 172 -22.87 22.42 -4.83
C ILE A 172 -23.75 22.44 -3.57
N GLY A 173 -23.51 23.38 -2.64
CA GLY A 173 -24.38 23.55 -1.48
C GLY A 173 -23.81 24.20 -0.21
N GLU A 174 -22.52 24.50 -0.12
CA GLU A 174 -21.98 25.24 1.03
C GLU A 174 -21.61 26.69 0.64
N THR A 175 -22.63 27.47 0.30
CA THR A 175 -22.52 28.93 0.42
C THR A 175 -22.75 29.29 1.88
N SER A 176 -21.72 29.84 2.53
CA SER A 176 -21.85 30.56 3.80
C SER A 176 -22.73 31.80 3.64
#